data_AF-A0AAI9YT85-F1
#
_entry.id   AF-A0AAI9YT85-F1
#
_cell.length_a   1.000
_cell.length_b   1.000
_cell.length_c   1.000
_cell.angle_alpha   90.00
_cell.angle_beta   90.00
_cell.angle_gamma   90.00
#
_symmetry.space_group_name_H-M   'P 1'
#
loop_
_entity.id
_entity.type
_entity.pdbx_description
1 polymer ?
#
loop_
_entity_poly.entity_id
_entity_poly.type
_entity_poly.pdbx_seq_one_letter_code
_entity_poly.pdbx_strand_id
1 'polypeptide(L)'
;MAESEPQESTYSRDEFVSELKSYYDFLTHLYLPPEVVRYPPPGGWEHITPDFVDSFFLGKNNTVADLMRHIPYVRRDKKDDWEPFNIYEKSSQVDFAGEVVLSLPNKYAHEELFEIPKEAYPHELPPHVFVFAIVPEGRDGHFILVDTERGTIVLVDLQTVTKPTRLSDPFAPDEEEWRRSATYTFQEFFAMAQDKFRSFRMVRRC
;
A
#
# COMPACT_ATOMS: atom_id res chain seq x y z
N MET A 1 11.29 -33.41 -1.09
CA MET A 1 10.48 -32.46 -0.33
C MET A 1 11.46 -31.62 0.45
N ALA A 2 11.73 -30.40 -0.03
CA ALA A 2 12.62 -29.50 0.68
C ALA A 2 11.75 -28.76 1.70
N GLU A 3 11.97 -29.05 2.98
CA GLU A 3 11.48 -28.21 4.07
C GLU A 3 12.16 -26.84 3.90
N SER A 4 11.38 -25.83 3.54
CA SER A 4 11.81 -24.45 3.55
C SER A 4 12.10 -24.06 5.00
N GLU A 5 13.36 -23.74 5.31
CA GLU A 5 13.74 -23.16 6.59
C GLU A 5 12.86 -21.93 6.89
N PRO A 6 12.45 -21.70 8.15
CA PRO A 6 11.66 -20.53 8.50
C PRO A 6 12.49 -19.28 8.23
N GLN A 7 12.14 -18.54 7.19
CA GLN A 7 12.67 -17.22 6.94
C GLN A 7 12.32 -16.36 8.15
N GLU A 8 13.32 -15.92 8.93
CA GLU A 8 13.08 -15.01 10.05
C GLU A 8 12.33 -13.80 9.52
N SER A 9 11.14 -13.56 10.06
CA SER A 9 10.30 -12.43 9.64
C SER A 9 11.04 -11.14 9.98
N THR A 10 11.51 -10.44 8.96
CA THR A 10 12.11 -9.10 9.06
C THR A 10 11.07 -8.01 9.24
N TYR A 11 9.79 -8.37 9.35
CA TYR A 11 8.70 -7.42 9.53
C TYR A 11 8.73 -6.77 10.92
N SER A 12 8.71 -5.44 10.90
CA SER A 12 8.45 -4.62 12.07
C SER A 12 7.37 -3.60 11.73
N ARG A 13 6.23 -3.69 12.42
CA ARG A 13 5.14 -2.71 12.33
C ARG A 13 5.64 -1.31 12.65
N ASP A 14 6.40 -1.19 13.73
CA ASP A 14 6.84 0.11 14.25
C ASP A 14 7.87 0.75 13.31
N GLU A 15 8.69 -0.06 12.63
CA GLU A 15 9.58 0.39 11.56
C GLU A 15 8.77 0.97 10.39
N PHE A 16 7.81 0.21 9.85
CA PHE A 16 6.96 0.70 8.76
C PHE A 16 6.25 2.00 9.13
N VAL A 17 5.63 2.04 10.32
CA VAL A 17 4.90 3.21 10.81
C VAL A 17 5.83 4.41 10.98
N SER A 18 7.04 4.21 11.50
CA SER A 18 8.04 5.27 11.66
C SER A 18 8.49 5.83 10.31
N GLU A 19 8.87 4.97 9.38
CA GLU A 19 9.30 5.36 8.03
C GLU A 19 8.17 6.06 7.26
N LEU A 20 6.94 5.55 7.35
CA LEU A 20 5.78 6.15 6.72
C LEU A 20 5.45 7.54 7.29
N LYS A 21 5.53 7.71 8.62
CA LYS A 21 5.35 9.02 9.25
C LYS A 21 6.40 10.02 8.78
N SER A 22 7.67 9.63 8.74
CA SER A 22 8.77 10.44 8.22
C SER A 22 8.54 10.83 6.75
N TYR A 23 8.07 9.88 5.96
CA TYR A 23 7.75 10.11 4.55
C TYR A 23 6.59 11.10 4.37
N TYR A 24 5.51 10.95 5.13
CA TYR A 24 4.39 11.90 5.05
C TYR A 24 4.75 13.28 5.58
N ASP A 25 5.56 13.39 6.63
CA ASP A 25 6.13 14.67 7.05
C ASP A 25 6.89 15.33 5.89
N PHE A 26 7.76 14.59 5.20
CA PHE A 26 8.44 15.08 3.99
C PHE A 26 7.46 15.53 2.89
N LEU A 27 6.43 14.73 2.58
CA LEU A 27 5.44 15.09 1.54
C LEU A 27 4.66 16.34 1.92
N THR A 28 4.36 16.55 3.21
CA THR A 28 3.64 17.76 3.67
C THR A 28 4.45 19.03 3.56
N HIS A 29 5.77 18.93 3.73
CA HIS A 29 6.69 20.04 3.45
C HIS A 29 6.86 20.31 1.95
N LEU A 30 6.53 19.33 1.09
CA LEU A 30 6.72 19.43 -0.35
C LEU A 30 5.46 19.91 -1.09
N TYR A 31 4.31 19.24 -0.89
CA TYR A 31 3.06 19.59 -1.58
C TYR A 31 1.77 19.11 -0.91
N LEU A 32 1.79 18.11 -0.03
CA LEU A 32 0.58 17.64 0.64
C LEU A 32 0.14 18.66 1.69
N PRO A 33 -1.13 19.10 1.71
CA PRO A 33 -1.61 19.89 2.83
C PRO A 33 -1.52 19.09 4.14
N PRO A 34 -0.92 19.60 5.23
CA PRO A 34 -0.79 18.84 6.48
C PRO A 34 -2.12 18.30 7.01
N GLU A 35 -3.23 19.02 6.78
CA GLU A 35 -4.58 18.66 7.18
C GLU A 35 -5.16 17.42 6.47
N VAL A 36 -4.57 16.98 5.36
CA VAL A 36 -5.02 15.75 4.68
C VAL A 36 -4.42 14.50 5.27
N VAL A 37 -3.33 14.60 6.04
CA VAL A 37 -2.71 13.45 6.70
C VAL A 37 -3.33 13.25 8.07
N ARG A 38 -3.99 12.10 8.27
CA ARG A 38 -4.65 11.74 9.52
C ARG A 38 -3.82 10.71 10.26
N TYR A 39 -3.41 11.05 11.48
CA TYR A 39 -2.58 10.19 12.31
C TYR A 39 -3.45 9.37 13.29
N PRO A 40 -3.13 8.08 13.49
CA PRO A 40 -3.83 7.26 14.46
C PRO A 40 -3.61 7.76 15.89
N PRO A 41 -4.59 7.60 16.79
CA PRO A 41 -4.37 7.71 18.23
C PRO A 41 -3.28 6.75 18.75
N PRO A 42 -2.78 6.92 19.98
CA PRO A 42 -1.74 6.04 20.55
C PRO A 42 -2.09 4.53 20.55
N GLY A 43 -3.38 4.18 20.57
CA GLY A 43 -3.87 2.80 20.48
C GLY A 43 -4.34 2.36 19.08
N GLY A 44 -4.03 3.15 18.04
CA GLY A 44 -4.51 2.92 16.68
C GLY A 44 -5.95 3.38 16.43
N TRP A 45 -6.42 3.17 15.21
CA TRP A 45 -7.80 3.44 14.81
C TRP A 45 -8.76 2.42 15.43
N GLU A 46 -9.62 2.86 16.35
CA GLU A 46 -10.50 1.96 17.12
C GLU A 46 -11.48 1.15 16.25
N HIS A 47 -11.90 1.72 15.12
CA HIS A 47 -12.84 1.07 14.20
C HIS A 47 -12.18 0.07 13.24
N ILE A 48 -10.85 0.10 13.08
CA ILE A 48 -10.11 -0.84 12.24
C ILE A 48 -9.79 -2.08 13.08
N THR A 49 -10.79 -2.96 13.21
CA THR A 49 -10.68 -4.26 13.87
C THR A 49 -10.47 -5.38 12.83
N PRO A 50 -10.00 -6.58 13.23
CA PRO A 50 -9.99 -7.73 12.34
C PRO A 50 -11.36 -7.97 11.69
N ASP A 51 -12.44 -7.93 12.46
CA ASP A 51 -13.82 -8.06 11.95
C ASP A 51 -14.18 -6.99 10.91
N PHE A 52 -13.70 -5.75 11.08
CA PHE A 52 -13.89 -4.69 10.09
C PHE A 52 -13.16 -5.00 8.79
N VAL A 53 -11.88 -5.42 8.86
CA VAL A 53 -11.10 -5.82 7.69
C VAL A 53 -11.74 -7.03 6.99
N ASP A 54 -12.20 -8.02 7.76
CA ASP A 54 -12.90 -9.21 7.27
C ASP A 54 -14.25 -8.88 6.63
N SER A 55 -14.92 -7.78 7.05
CA SER A 55 -16.18 -7.35 6.45
C SER A 55 -16.06 -6.96 4.98
N PHE A 56 -14.85 -6.62 4.53
CA PHE A 56 -14.51 -6.37 3.13
C PHE A 56 -14.12 -7.65 2.37
N PHE A 57 -14.05 -8.80 3.05
CA PHE A 57 -13.69 -10.11 2.49
C PHE A 57 -12.32 -10.12 1.81
N LEU A 58 -11.39 -9.32 2.31
CA LEU A 58 -10.03 -9.19 1.77
C LEU A 58 -9.12 -10.37 2.13
N GLY A 59 -9.57 -11.27 3.01
CA GLY A 59 -8.84 -12.46 3.42
C GLY A 59 -7.51 -12.17 4.14
N LYS A 60 -7.38 -10.99 4.76
CA LYS A 60 -6.12 -10.57 5.39
C LYS A 60 -5.96 -11.13 6.79
N ASN A 61 -4.72 -11.39 7.20
CA ASN A 61 -4.43 -11.92 8.53
C ASN A 61 -4.41 -10.81 9.60
N ASN A 62 -4.32 -11.23 10.87
CA ASN A 62 -4.27 -10.30 12.00
C ASN A 62 -3.07 -9.35 11.98
N THR A 63 -1.93 -9.75 11.39
CA THR A 63 -0.73 -8.91 11.27
C THR A 63 -1.00 -7.70 10.37
N VAL A 64 -1.66 -7.93 9.24
CA VAL A 64 -2.09 -6.88 8.31
C VAL A 64 -3.14 -5.98 8.97
N ALA A 65 -4.16 -6.55 9.62
CA ALA A 65 -5.18 -5.76 10.30
C ALA A 65 -4.59 -4.87 11.40
N ASP A 66 -3.62 -5.39 12.16
CA ASP A 66 -2.87 -4.65 13.17
C ASP A 66 -2.03 -3.54 12.56
N LEU A 67 -1.38 -3.76 11.41
CA LEU A 67 -0.66 -2.72 10.69
C LEU A 67 -1.59 -1.60 10.21
N MET A 68 -2.68 -1.95 9.54
CA MET A 68 -3.71 -1.00 9.04
C MET A 68 -4.23 -0.11 10.18
N ARG A 69 -4.45 -0.69 11.35
CA ARG A 69 -4.89 0.05 12.55
C ARG A 69 -3.87 1.10 13.03
N HIS A 70 -2.58 0.95 12.75
CA HIS A 70 -1.52 1.80 13.32
C HIS A 70 -0.82 2.73 12.32
N ILE A 71 -1.22 2.74 11.05
CA ILE A 71 -0.65 3.63 10.04
C ILE A 71 -1.41 4.96 9.94
N PRO A 72 -0.71 6.06 9.58
CA PRO A 72 -1.38 7.27 9.11
C PRO A 72 -2.06 7.02 7.76
N TYR A 73 -3.16 7.73 7.53
CA TYR A 73 -3.90 7.71 6.27
C TYR A 73 -3.98 9.10 5.64
N VAL A 74 -3.79 9.17 4.33
CA VAL A 74 -4.08 10.37 3.53
C VAL A 74 -5.56 10.36 3.19
N ARG A 75 -6.24 11.46 3.55
CA ARG A 75 -7.69 11.62 3.39
C ARG A 75 -8.09 11.43 1.93
N ARG A 76 -9.09 10.57 1.74
CA ARG A 76 -9.87 10.46 0.50
C ARG A 76 -11.35 10.65 0.83
N ASP A 77 -11.85 11.85 0.56
CA ASP A 77 -13.28 12.17 0.71
C ASP A 77 -14.01 12.14 -0.64
N LYS A 78 -15.34 12.32 -0.64
CA LYS A 78 -16.14 12.31 -1.88
C LYS A 78 -15.81 13.45 -2.85
N LYS A 79 -15.22 14.55 -2.38
CA LYS A 79 -14.81 15.68 -3.23
C LYS A 79 -13.48 15.37 -3.90
N ASP A 80 -12.60 14.70 -3.17
CA ASP A 80 -11.27 14.30 -3.58
C ASP A 80 -11.29 12.94 -4.34
N ASP A 81 -12.42 12.24 -4.41
CA ASP A 81 -12.49 10.88 -5.00
C ASP A 81 -12.16 10.85 -6.51
N TRP A 82 -12.42 11.95 -7.22
CA TRP A 82 -12.07 12.11 -8.64
C TRP A 82 -10.61 12.50 -8.86
N GLU A 83 -9.96 13.10 -7.86
CA GLU A 83 -8.57 13.55 -7.92
C GLU A 83 -7.89 13.38 -6.55
N PRO A 84 -7.65 12.13 -6.13
CA PRO A 84 -7.10 11.86 -4.81
C PRO A 84 -5.64 12.30 -4.71
N PHE A 85 -5.20 12.56 -3.47
CA PHE A 85 -3.82 12.91 -3.19
C PHE A 85 -2.89 11.72 -3.45
N ASN A 86 -2.08 11.86 -4.50
CA ASN A 86 -1.05 10.87 -4.79
C ASN A 86 0.05 10.93 -3.72
N ILE A 87 0.48 9.76 -3.24
CA ILE A 87 1.58 9.59 -2.28
C ILE A 87 2.86 9.07 -2.94
N TYR A 88 2.76 8.60 -4.19
CA TYR A 88 3.83 8.12 -5.05
C TYR A 88 3.33 8.19 -6.50
N GLU A 89 4.18 8.07 -7.53
CA GLU A 89 3.85 8.16 -8.97
C GLU A 89 2.42 7.70 -9.36
N LYS A 90 1.45 8.64 -9.39
CA LYS A 90 0.00 8.40 -9.64
C LYS A 90 -0.68 7.34 -8.76
N SER A 91 -0.09 7.05 -7.61
CA SER A 91 -0.57 6.11 -6.61
C SER A 91 -1.20 6.86 -5.44
N SER A 92 -2.43 6.53 -5.09
CA SER A 92 -3.15 7.07 -3.93
C SER A 92 -3.36 5.99 -2.87
N GLN A 93 -3.17 6.36 -1.60
CA GLN A 93 -3.33 5.41 -0.50
C GLN A 93 -4.78 4.94 -0.39
N VAL A 94 -4.96 3.67 -0.01
CA VAL A 94 -6.27 3.14 0.37
C VAL A 94 -6.62 3.65 1.77
N ASP A 95 -7.60 4.54 1.86
CA ASP A 95 -7.97 5.25 3.08
C ASP A 95 -9.03 4.50 3.92
N PHE A 96 -8.60 3.49 4.68
CA PHE A 96 -9.50 2.70 5.53
C PHE A 96 -10.11 3.48 6.70
N ALA A 97 -9.51 4.62 7.08
CA ALA A 97 -10.05 5.52 8.10
C ALA A 97 -11.02 6.56 7.49
N GLY A 98 -11.25 6.54 6.18
CA GLY A 98 -11.96 7.56 5.40
C GLY A 98 -13.47 7.36 5.37
N GLU A 99 -14.20 8.47 5.21
CA GLU A 99 -15.66 8.45 5.09
C GLU A 99 -16.14 7.61 3.90
N VAL A 100 -15.37 7.58 2.79
CA VAL A 100 -15.70 6.78 1.61
C VAL A 100 -15.79 5.31 2.01
N VAL A 101 -14.73 4.74 2.59
CA VAL A 101 -14.68 3.34 3.03
C VAL A 101 -15.74 3.06 4.09
N LEU A 102 -15.90 3.94 5.08
CA LEU A 102 -16.89 3.78 6.16
C LEU A 102 -18.34 3.87 5.67
N SER A 103 -18.59 4.51 4.52
CA SER A 103 -19.93 4.64 3.95
C SER A 103 -20.31 3.50 2.99
N LEU A 104 -19.40 2.56 2.71
CA LEU A 104 -19.66 1.50 1.74
C LEU A 104 -20.69 0.49 2.29
N PRO A 105 -21.75 0.20 1.52
CA PRO A 105 -22.88 -0.59 2.02
C PRO A 105 -22.61 -2.11 2.09
N ASN A 106 -21.57 -2.62 1.43
CA ASN A 106 -21.05 -4.00 1.51
C ASN A 106 -19.82 -4.21 0.60
N LYS A 107 -19.23 -5.42 0.69
CA LYS A 107 -18.05 -5.94 -0.01
C LYS A 107 -17.93 -5.73 -1.52
N TYR A 108 -19.03 -5.47 -2.24
CA TYR A 108 -19.01 -5.42 -3.71
C TYR A 108 -19.11 -4.02 -4.29
N ALA A 109 -19.28 -3.00 -3.44
CA ALA A 109 -19.50 -1.66 -3.96
C ALA A 109 -18.31 -1.18 -4.81
N HIS A 110 -17.07 -1.51 -4.39
CA HIS A 110 -15.86 -1.07 -5.09
C HIS A 110 -14.63 -1.94 -4.74
N GLU A 111 -14.56 -3.20 -5.21
CA GLU A 111 -13.39 -4.08 -5.01
C GLU A 111 -12.08 -3.42 -5.48
N GLU A 112 -12.15 -2.63 -6.57
CA GLU A 112 -11.04 -1.85 -7.13
C GLU A 112 -10.48 -0.76 -6.20
N LEU A 113 -11.18 -0.41 -5.10
CA LEU A 113 -10.63 0.50 -4.09
C LEU A 113 -9.63 -0.18 -3.16
N PHE A 114 -9.68 -1.50 -3.04
CA PHE A 114 -8.96 -2.26 -2.02
C PHE A 114 -7.99 -3.30 -2.58
N GLU A 115 -8.21 -3.76 -3.81
CA GLU A 115 -7.43 -4.82 -4.44
C GLU A 115 -7.03 -4.43 -5.87
N ILE A 116 -6.10 -5.18 -6.45
CA ILE A 116 -5.75 -5.04 -7.87
C ILE A 116 -6.95 -5.55 -8.71
N PRO A 117 -7.36 -4.85 -9.80
CA PRO A 117 -8.44 -5.33 -10.66
C PRO A 117 -8.18 -6.74 -11.18
N LYS A 118 -9.18 -7.63 -11.09
CA LYS A 118 -9.07 -9.05 -11.48
C LYS A 118 -8.73 -9.24 -12.95
N GLU A 119 -9.12 -8.29 -13.80
CA GLU A 119 -8.80 -8.26 -15.22
C GLU A 119 -7.29 -8.12 -15.46
N ALA A 120 -6.58 -7.48 -14.52
CA ALA A 120 -5.14 -7.27 -14.61
C ALA A 120 -4.33 -8.24 -13.77
N TYR A 121 -4.88 -8.69 -12.64
CA TYR A 121 -4.27 -9.70 -11.78
C TYR A 121 -5.35 -10.67 -11.28
N PRO A 122 -5.52 -11.86 -11.92
CA PRO A 122 -6.65 -12.75 -11.65
C PRO A 122 -6.48 -13.61 -10.38
N HIS A 123 -5.31 -13.56 -9.74
CA HIS A 123 -4.98 -14.37 -8.57
C HIS A 123 -5.31 -13.62 -7.28
N GLU A 124 -5.60 -14.34 -6.20
CA GLU A 124 -5.82 -13.73 -4.88
C GLU A 124 -4.48 -13.41 -4.22
N LEU A 125 -4.37 -12.21 -3.62
CA LEU A 125 -3.19 -11.88 -2.83
C LEU A 125 -3.18 -12.68 -1.52
N PRO A 126 -2.01 -13.20 -1.08
CA PRO A 126 -1.90 -13.92 0.18
C PRO A 126 -2.37 -13.08 1.39
N PRO A 127 -2.85 -13.70 2.48
CA PRO A 127 -3.35 -12.99 3.67
C PRO A 127 -2.36 -12.02 4.33
N HIS A 128 -1.05 -12.20 4.13
CA HIS A 128 0.00 -11.34 4.66
C HIS A 128 0.33 -10.13 3.76
N VAL A 129 -0.26 -10.06 2.56
CA VAL A 129 -0.07 -8.97 1.60
C VAL A 129 -1.32 -8.12 1.53
N PHE A 130 -1.16 -6.81 1.69
CA PHE A 130 -2.27 -5.87 1.46
C PHE A 130 -1.87 -4.75 0.50
N VAL A 131 -2.87 -4.26 -0.23
CA VAL A 131 -2.71 -3.13 -1.14
C VAL A 131 -2.72 -1.84 -0.32
N PHE A 132 -1.55 -1.23 -0.21
CA PHE A 132 -1.37 0.03 0.51
C PHE A 132 -1.78 1.24 -0.33
N ALA A 133 -1.52 1.18 -1.64
CA ALA A 133 -1.92 2.22 -2.58
C ALA A 133 -2.38 1.62 -3.91
N ILE A 134 -3.37 2.27 -4.51
CA ILE A 134 -3.94 1.92 -5.81
C ILE A 134 -3.65 3.01 -6.84
N VAL A 135 -3.97 2.73 -8.11
CA VAL A 135 -3.88 3.69 -9.22
C VAL A 135 -5.31 4.12 -9.61
N PRO A 136 -5.81 5.27 -9.13
CA PRO A 136 -7.22 5.68 -9.35
C PRO A 136 -7.61 5.83 -10.82
N GLU A 137 -6.68 6.30 -11.66
CA GLU A 137 -6.89 6.39 -13.12
C GLU A 137 -6.69 5.05 -13.85
N GLY A 138 -6.24 4.01 -13.16
CA GLY A 138 -5.91 2.70 -13.73
C GLY A 138 -4.69 2.68 -14.66
N ARG A 139 -3.91 3.77 -14.76
CA ARG A 139 -2.77 3.88 -15.69
C ARG A 139 -1.63 4.77 -15.18
N ASP A 140 -0.45 4.53 -15.72
CA ASP A 140 0.83 5.24 -15.53
C ASP A 140 1.27 5.39 -14.07
N GLY A 141 0.79 4.51 -13.18
CA GLY A 141 1.07 4.55 -11.75
C GLY A 141 1.39 3.17 -11.20
N HIS A 142 1.60 3.10 -9.89
CA HIS A 142 1.97 1.85 -9.24
C HIS A 142 0.94 1.43 -8.20
N PHE A 143 0.55 0.16 -8.22
CA PHE A 143 0.01 -0.49 -7.04
C PHE A 143 1.17 -0.72 -6.06
N ILE A 144 0.97 -0.32 -4.81
CA ILE A 144 1.96 -0.49 -3.75
C ILE A 144 1.44 -1.59 -2.84
N LEU A 145 2.12 -2.72 -2.83
CA LEU A 145 1.81 -3.84 -1.96
C LEU A 145 2.75 -3.83 -0.77
N VAL A 146 2.23 -4.13 0.40
CA VAL A 146 3.02 -4.34 1.62
C VAL A 146 2.90 -5.80 2.02
N ASP A 147 4.04 -6.49 1.99
CA ASP A 147 4.20 -7.87 2.44
C ASP A 147 4.68 -7.86 3.89
N THR A 148 3.78 -8.26 4.79
CA THR A 148 4.04 -8.34 6.24
C THR A 148 4.72 -9.62 6.68
N GLU A 149 4.84 -10.63 5.81
CA GLU A 149 5.63 -11.83 6.09
C GLU A 149 7.12 -11.51 5.92
N ARG A 150 7.46 -10.82 4.83
CA ARG A 150 8.84 -10.44 4.48
C ARG A 150 9.26 -9.06 4.97
N GLY A 151 8.34 -8.20 5.41
CA GLY A 151 8.66 -6.83 5.77
C GLY A 151 9.12 -6.00 4.57
N THR A 152 8.47 -6.17 3.43
CA THR A 152 8.87 -5.53 2.16
C THR A 152 7.73 -4.79 1.49
N ILE A 153 8.08 -3.82 0.65
CA ILE A 153 7.16 -3.12 -0.25
C ILE A 153 7.42 -3.58 -1.68
N VAL A 154 6.37 -3.89 -2.42
CA VAL A 154 6.44 -4.28 -3.83
C VAL A 154 5.71 -3.24 -4.67
N LEU A 155 6.40 -2.77 -5.71
CA LEU A 155 5.85 -1.85 -6.71
C LEU A 155 5.37 -2.63 -7.92
N VAL A 156 4.06 -2.72 -8.11
CA VAL A 156 3.44 -3.38 -9.26
C VAL A 156 2.93 -2.31 -10.22
N ASP A 157 3.41 -2.36 -11.46
CA ASP A 157 2.89 -1.58 -12.57
C ASP A 157 2.28 -2.58 -13.57
N LEU A 158 0.98 -2.40 -13.86
CA LEU A 158 0.22 -3.31 -14.73
C LEU A 158 0.48 -3.07 -16.22
N GLN A 159 1.09 -1.93 -16.58
CA GLN A 159 1.38 -1.54 -17.95
C GLN A 159 2.85 -1.74 -18.31
N THR A 160 3.75 -1.60 -17.34
CA THR A 160 5.18 -1.76 -17.56
C THR A 160 5.81 -2.71 -16.55
N VAL A 161 6.74 -3.54 -17.03
CA VAL A 161 7.52 -4.41 -16.15
C VAL A 161 8.44 -3.53 -15.32
N THR A 162 8.22 -3.49 -14.00
CA THR A 162 9.11 -2.77 -13.10
C THR A 162 10.48 -3.44 -13.09
N LYS A 163 11.54 -2.64 -13.04
CA LYS A 163 12.90 -3.17 -13.06
C LYS A 163 13.14 -3.95 -11.75
N PRO A 164 13.41 -5.28 -11.81
CA PRO A 164 13.63 -6.06 -10.60
C PRO A 164 14.80 -5.54 -9.78
N THR A 165 14.69 -5.74 -8.48
CA THR A 165 15.66 -5.34 -7.45
C THR A 165 16.37 -6.58 -6.89
N ARG A 166 17.24 -6.39 -5.90
CA ARG A 166 17.87 -7.52 -5.18
C ARG A 166 16.89 -8.39 -4.38
N LEU A 167 15.73 -7.84 -4.01
CA LEU A 167 14.72 -8.53 -3.18
C LEU A 167 13.58 -9.12 -4.02
N SER A 168 13.53 -8.79 -5.31
CA SER A 168 12.56 -9.35 -6.25
C SER A 168 12.85 -10.84 -6.47
N ASP A 169 11.81 -11.62 -6.71
CA ASP A 169 11.90 -13.04 -7.04
C ASP A 169 11.55 -13.25 -8.52
N PRO A 170 12.55 -13.29 -9.43
CA PRO A 170 12.30 -13.42 -10.86
C PRO A 170 11.73 -14.80 -11.25
N PHE A 171 11.75 -15.78 -10.33
CA PHE A 171 11.27 -17.14 -10.55
C PHE A 171 9.99 -17.44 -9.76
N ALA A 172 9.37 -16.43 -9.14
CA ALA A 172 8.09 -16.60 -8.46
C ALA A 172 7.07 -17.23 -9.43
N PRO A 173 6.18 -18.11 -8.96
CA PRO A 173 5.15 -18.73 -9.79
C PRO A 173 4.16 -17.67 -10.31
N ASP A 174 3.37 -18.00 -11.33
CA ASP A 174 2.43 -17.05 -11.94
C ASP A 174 1.37 -16.57 -10.93
N GLU A 175 0.97 -17.43 -10.00
CA GLU A 175 0.05 -17.10 -8.91
C GLU A 175 0.61 -16.09 -7.90
N GLU A 176 1.93 -15.85 -7.92
CA GLU A 176 2.61 -14.86 -7.10
C GLU A 176 3.50 -13.94 -7.97
N GLU A 177 3.12 -13.70 -9.23
CA GLU A 177 3.95 -12.93 -10.15
C GLU A 177 4.25 -11.50 -9.68
N TRP A 178 3.43 -10.96 -8.76
CA TRP A 178 3.72 -9.69 -8.07
C TRP A 178 5.12 -9.70 -7.43
N ARG A 179 5.61 -10.84 -6.94
CA ARG A 179 6.96 -10.99 -6.37
C ARG A 179 8.08 -10.80 -7.39
N ARG A 180 7.81 -10.91 -8.69
CA ARG A 180 8.79 -10.63 -9.76
C ARG A 180 9.06 -9.14 -9.91
N SER A 181 8.16 -8.30 -9.41
CA SER A 181 8.22 -6.84 -9.50
C SER A 181 9.28 -6.24 -8.57
N ALA A 182 9.57 -4.94 -8.72
CA ALA A 182 10.54 -4.24 -7.89
C ALA A 182 10.15 -4.30 -6.40
N THR A 183 11.05 -4.81 -5.56
CA THR A 183 10.82 -5.08 -4.13
C THR A 183 11.85 -4.36 -3.28
N TYR A 184 11.43 -3.77 -2.18
CA TYR A 184 12.29 -2.97 -1.32
C TYR A 184 12.02 -3.31 0.15
N THR A 185 13.03 -3.16 1.01
CA THR A 185 12.74 -2.96 2.44
C THR A 185 11.93 -1.68 2.63
N PHE A 186 11.28 -1.53 3.78
CA PHE A 186 10.55 -0.31 4.13
C PHE A 186 11.44 0.93 4.01
N GLN A 187 12.61 0.89 4.64
CA GLN A 187 13.59 1.97 4.58
C GLN A 187 14.04 2.30 3.16
N GLU A 188 14.41 1.30 2.36
CA GLU A 188 14.86 1.52 0.96
C GLU A 188 13.76 2.15 0.11
N PHE A 189 12.51 1.72 0.27
CA PHE A 189 11.39 2.25 -0.48
C PHE A 189 11.17 3.74 -0.19
N PHE A 190 11.02 4.11 1.08
CA PHE A 190 10.73 5.49 1.46
C PHE A 190 11.91 6.42 1.16
N ALA A 191 13.15 5.96 1.34
CA ALA A 191 14.35 6.71 0.94
C ALA A 191 14.39 6.96 -0.58
N MET A 192 14.12 5.92 -1.39
CA MET A 192 14.05 6.02 -2.85
C MET A 192 12.93 6.96 -3.29
N ALA A 193 11.74 6.88 -2.69
CA ALA A 193 10.62 7.75 -2.99
C ALA A 193 10.95 9.23 -2.72
N GLN A 194 11.56 9.53 -1.57
CA GLN A 194 12.04 10.88 -1.25
C GLN A 194 13.08 11.39 -2.27
N ASP A 195 14.04 10.55 -2.65
CA ASP A 195 15.07 10.90 -3.63
C ASP A 195 14.47 11.21 -5.02
N LYS A 196 13.49 10.43 -5.46
CA LYS A 196 12.75 10.69 -6.70
C LYS A 196 12.05 12.04 -6.69
N PHE A 197 11.43 12.44 -5.59
CA PHE A 197 10.83 13.76 -5.44
C PHE A 197 11.90 14.87 -5.47
N ARG A 198 13.00 14.71 -4.74
CA ARG A 198 14.10 15.71 -4.69
C ARG A 198 14.80 15.90 -6.03
N SER A 199 14.93 14.84 -6.82
CA SER A 199 15.57 14.85 -8.13
C SER A 199 14.64 15.29 -9.26
N PHE A 200 13.42 15.75 -8.96
CA PHE A 200 12.36 16.07 -9.93
C PHE A 200 12.05 14.95 -10.94
N ARG A 201 12.39 13.70 -10.59
CA ARG A 201 12.10 12.52 -11.40
C ARG A 201 10.64 12.07 -11.25
N MET A 202 9.95 12.58 -10.23
CA MET A 202 8.51 12.46 -10.07
C MET A 202 7.82 13.72 -10.56
N VAL A 203 7.09 13.63 -11.68
CA VAL A 203 6.35 14.77 -12.24
C VAL A 203 4.95 14.79 -11.65
N ARG A 204 4.65 15.85 -10.88
CA ARG A 204 3.27 16.22 -10.52
C ARG A 204 2.55 16.57 -11.82
N ARG A 205 1.58 15.77 -12.25
CA ARG A 205 0.54 16.31 -13.14
C ARG A 205 -0.46 17.00 -12.23
N CYS A 206 -0.37 18.33 -12.19
CA CYS A 206 -1.51 19.19 -11.91
C CYS A 206 -2.51 19.12 -13.07
#